data_AF-A0A4W3HDS0-F1
#
_entry.id   AF-A0A4W3HDS0-F1
#
_cell.length_a   1.000
_cell.length_b   1.000
_cell.length_c   1.000
_cell.angle_alpha   90.00
_cell.angle_beta   90.00
_cell.angle_gamma   90.00
#
_symmetry.space_group_name_H-M   'P 1'
#
loop_
_entity.id
_entity.type
_entity.pdbx_description
1 polymer ?
#
loop_
_entity_poly.entity_id
_entity_poly.type
_entity_poly.pdbx_seq_one_letter_code
_entity_poly.pdbx_strand_id
1 'polypeptide(L)'
;MAQAKAKTHTKAKPPNLKGESPGTDSVYTDALGFFAMDSNVPGLSKVILQKLNMKNYDDYREALQGQKVAADFGIRTYHDMFQRMEDTFKFCAECKKLPEALVDPRALRRCKRCQNVYYCGQECQRANWSVHKRLCKKLKLAAIDRLVEWLVFTGDIPFHSGKWTRSMAEVKGWDEWFLMQEDLDAKLGAVLSCRYMHILWANAGKPRPEDEELVASIRRVTSDFHTRPITIGFALCGFGIAPSQAPVTVHVVGASHTETLDARRTDYDELARAFPDNQGLEVVLIGPEVVEGPAIKAPLQSPAGQGHVHLSGWKGLYHVYWETMVEMERAARPDLVIGFHPGFHASQGLTEGWLPTLLLLRDYGIPVLFTMYSEQELTYSLRILEELEVRIVSSGWSPFASLKLEQVQSNPSKQLVSSNSSYVMLQGAIEAVPELG
;
A
#
# COMPACT_ATOMS: atom_id res chain seq x y z
N MET A 1 -16.90 24.91 -77.97
CA MET A 1 -17.15 25.56 -76.67
C MET A 1 -17.58 24.49 -75.67
N ALA A 2 -17.09 24.62 -74.43
CA ALA A 2 -17.45 23.88 -73.21
C ALA A 2 -17.07 22.38 -73.13
N GLN A 3 -15.95 22.12 -72.45
CA GLN A 3 -15.60 20.84 -71.82
C GLN A 3 -16.38 20.68 -70.51
N ALA A 4 -16.96 19.50 -70.30
CA ALA A 4 -17.63 19.10 -69.07
C ALA A 4 -16.59 18.61 -68.03
N LYS A 5 -16.59 19.23 -66.84
CA LYS A 5 -15.87 18.75 -65.65
C LYS A 5 -16.88 18.18 -64.65
N ALA A 6 -16.67 16.92 -64.28
CA ALA A 6 -17.41 16.21 -63.25
C ALA A 6 -17.12 16.80 -61.85
N LYS A 7 -18.17 17.01 -61.06
CA LYS A 7 -18.10 17.44 -59.65
C LYS A 7 -17.97 16.21 -58.75
N THR A 8 -16.87 16.14 -58.00
CA THR A 8 -16.62 15.17 -56.94
C THR A 8 -17.34 15.55 -55.64
N HIS A 9 -18.07 14.61 -55.06
CA HIS A 9 -18.69 14.73 -53.75
C HIS A 9 -17.65 14.77 -52.62
N THR A 10 -17.66 15.82 -51.82
CA THR A 10 -16.90 15.96 -50.57
C THR A 10 -17.57 15.16 -49.45
N LYS A 11 -16.93 14.07 -48.99
CA LYS A 11 -17.27 13.40 -47.72
C LYS A 11 -16.67 14.17 -46.56
N ALA A 12 -17.50 14.60 -45.61
CA ALA A 12 -17.07 15.21 -44.36
C ALA A 12 -16.29 14.21 -43.50
N LYS A 13 -15.15 14.65 -42.94
CA LYS A 13 -14.33 13.90 -41.97
C LYS A 13 -15.08 13.80 -40.62
N PRO A 14 -15.02 12.64 -39.92
CA PRO A 14 -15.50 12.55 -38.55
C PRO A 14 -14.58 13.32 -37.59
N PRO A 15 -15.12 13.85 -36.47
CA PRO A 15 -14.34 14.62 -35.51
C PRO A 15 -13.30 13.76 -34.80
N ASN A 16 -12.12 14.37 -34.63
CA ASN A 16 -10.90 13.77 -34.09
C ASN A 16 -11.03 13.63 -32.56
N LEU A 17 -11.40 12.45 -32.07
CA LEU A 17 -11.32 12.08 -30.65
C LEU A 17 -9.86 11.74 -30.31
N LYS A 18 -9.03 12.76 -30.12
CA LYS A 18 -7.75 12.62 -29.42
C LYS A 18 -7.97 12.94 -27.94
N GLY A 19 -8.40 11.94 -27.18
CA GLY A 19 -8.16 11.90 -25.74
C GLY A 19 -6.84 11.17 -25.55
N GLU A 20 -5.81 11.91 -25.14
CA GLU A 20 -4.47 11.38 -24.93
C GLU A 20 -4.51 10.21 -23.92
N SER A 21 -4.10 9.04 -24.40
CA SER A 21 -3.71 7.93 -23.53
C SER A 21 -2.43 8.32 -22.78
N PRO A 22 -2.31 8.05 -21.47
CA PRO A 22 -1.11 8.42 -20.71
C PRO A 22 0.14 7.72 -21.26
N GLY A 23 1.25 8.47 -21.34
CA GLY A 23 2.58 7.95 -21.66
C GLY A 23 3.18 7.15 -20.50
N THR A 24 4.17 6.30 -20.82
CA THR A 24 4.76 5.26 -19.97
C THR A 24 5.83 5.75 -18.99
N ASP A 25 5.88 7.03 -18.65
CA ASP A 25 7.05 7.63 -17.98
C ASP A 25 7.11 7.42 -16.46
N SER A 26 6.16 6.66 -15.88
CA SER A 26 6.24 6.17 -14.50
C SER A 26 6.18 4.64 -14.49
N VAL A 27 7.37 4.03 -14.38
CA VAL A 27 7.61 2.57 -14.47
C VAL A 27 6.89 1.79 -13.36
N TYR A 28 6.41 2.46 -12.30
CA TYR A 28 5.89 1.81 -11.10
C TYR A 28 4.37 1.95 -10.90
N THR A 29 3.72 2.96 -11.51
CA THR A 29 2.36 3.34 -11.09
C THR A 29 1.41 3.52 -12.28
N ASP A 30 1.90 3.90 -13.45
CA ASP A 30 1.03 4.27 -14.58
C ASP A 30 0.47 3.02 -15.29
N ALA A 31 1.28 1.97 -15.44
CA ALA A 31 0.83 0.70 -16.00
C ALA A 31 -0.03 -0.13 -15.03
N LEU A 32 0.16 0.04 -13.71
CA LEU A 32 -0.44 -0.80 -12.66
C LEU A 32 -1.62 -0.14 -11.92
N GLY A 33 -1.72 1.19 -11.94
CA GLY A 33 -2.79 1.96 -11.28
C GLY A 33 -4.01 2.17 -12.17
N PHE A 34 -4.12 3.35 -12.79
CA PHE A 34 -5.32 3.70 -13.57
C PHE A 34 -5.52 2.87 -14.83
N PHE A 35 -4.45 2.46 -15.51
CA PHE A 35 -4.57 1.58 -16.66
C PHE A 35 -5.16 0.21 -16.29
N ALA A 36 -4.67 -0.41 -15.21
CA ALA A 36 -5.21 -1.68 -14.72
C ALA A 36 -6.64 -1.52 -14.19
N MET A 37 -6.97 -0.38 -13.55
CA MET A 37 -8.34 -0.07 -13.15
C MET A 37 -9.28 0.02 -14.35
N ASP A 38 -8.93 0.77 -15.39
CA ASP A 38 -9.76 0.94 -16.59
C ASP A 38 -9.86 -0.34 -17.43
N SER A 39 -8.81 -1.16 -17.44
CA SER A 39 -8.83 -2.48 -18.07
C SER A 39 -9.85 -3.42 -17.42
N ASN A 40 -10.07 -3.29 -16.10
CA ASN A 40 -11.08 -4.06 -15.37
C ASN A 40 -12.48 -3.40 -15.39
N VAL A 41 -12.54 -2.08 -15.28
CA VAL A 41 -13.78 -1.28 -15.23
C VAL A 41 -13.58 -0.03 -16.10
N PRO A 42 -13.98 -0.08 -17.38
CA PRO A 42 -13.73 1.01 -18.31
C PRO A 42 -14.30 2.36 -17.85
N GLY A 43 -13.43 3.36 -17.64
CA GLY A 43 -13.78 4.71 -17.25
C GLY A 43 -13.75 4.97 -15.75
N LEU A 44 -13.36 3.98 -14.93
CA LEU A 44 -13.28 4.13 -13.48
C LEU A 44 -12.25 5.20 -13.08
N SER A 45 -11.13 5.31 -13.79
CA SER A 45 -10.13 6.35 -13.54
C SER A 45 -10.74 7.76 -13.65
N LYS A 46 -11.59 7.99 -14.65
CA LYS A 46 -12.30 9.26 -14.87
C LYS A 46 -13.25 9.59 -13.74
N VAL A 47 -13.94 8.58 -13.20
CA VAL A 47 -14.79 8.76 -12.02
C VAL A 47 -13.95 9.19 -10.82
N ILE A 48 -12.82 8.53 -10.56
CA ILE A 48 -11.92 8.88 -9.45
C ILE A 48 -11.45 10.34 -9.58
N LEU A 49 -10.94 10.73 -10.76
CA LEU A 49 -10.51 12.10 -11.02
C LEU A 49 -11.65 13.10 -10.82
N GLN A 50 -12.83 12.83 -11.36
CA GLN A 50 -14.00 13.70 -11.19
C GLN A 50 -14.39 13.86 -9.70
N LYS A 51 -14.37 12.77 -8.92
CA LYS A 51 -14.72 12.81 -7.50
C LYS A 51 -13.68 13.57 -6.67
N LEU A 52 -12.43 13.59 -7.11
CA LEU A 52 -11.35 14.39 -6.53
C LEU A 52 -11.24 15.81 -7.11
N ASN A 53 -12.16 16.21 -8.00
CA ASN A 53 -12.12 17.49 -8.71
C ASN A 53 -10.81 17.72 -9.51
N MET A 54 -10.31 16.66 -10.13
CA MET A 54 -9.06 16.65 -10.89
C MET A 54 -9.32 16.60 -12.40
N LYS A 55 -8.49 17.33 -13.16
CA LYS A 55 -8.65 17.44 -14.62
C LYS A 55 -8.11 16.23 -15.36
N ASN A 56 -6.97 15.72 -14.91
CA ASN A 56 -6.22 14.66 -15.58
C ASN A 56 -5.28 13.98 -14.58
N TYR A 57 -4.44 13.06 -15.09
CA TYR A 57 -3.50 12.32 -14.27
C TYR A 57 -2.38 13.18 -13.69
N ASP A 58 -1.89 14.19 -14.41
CA ASP A 58 -0.86 15.09 -13.90
C ASP A 58 -1.35 15.83 -12.65
N ASP A 59 -2.60 16.29 -12.69
CA ASP A 59 -3.29 16.95 -11.59
C ASP A 59 -3.43 16.04 -10.34
N TYR A 60 -3.55 14.73 -10.55
CA TYR A 60 -3.53 13.71 -9.49
C TYR A 60 -2.13 13.50 -8.93
N ARG A 61 -1.10 13.41 -9.80
CA ARG A 61 0.30 13.26 -9.39
C ARG A 61 0.79 14.47 -8.59
N GLU A 62 0.47 15.69 -9.02
CA GLU A 62 0.78 16.92 -8.29
C GLU A 62 0.16 16.91 -6.89
N ALA A 63 -1.09 16.44 -6.78
CA ALA A 63 -1.76 16.31 -5.48
C ALA A 63 -1.06 15.31 -4.55
N LEU A 64 -0.63 14.15 -5.08
CA LEU A 64 0.15 13.18 -4.31
C LEU A 64 1.51 13.74 -3.85
N GLN A 65 2.08 14.71 -4.56
CA GLN A 65 3.31 15.39 -4.16
C GLN A 65 3.08 16.52 -3.14
N GLY A 66 1.87 16.64 -2.59
CA GLY A 66 1.54 17.68 -1.60
C GLY A 66 1.38 19.08 -2.19
N GLN A 67 1.31 19.22 -3.52
CA GLN A 67 1.20 20.53 -4.18
C GLN A 67 -0.23 21.09 -4.19
N LYS A 68 -1.21 20.32 -3.71
CA LYS A 68 -2.61 20.73 -3.58
C LYS A 68 -3.09 20.67 -2.14
N VAL A 69 -3.96 21.60 -1.77
CA VAL A 69 -4.58 21.65 -0.43
C VAL A 69 -6.00 21.10 -0.44
N ALA A 70 -6.51 20.71 0.74
CA ALA A 70 -7.85 20.12 0.90
C ALA A 70 -8.98 20.91 0.21
N ALA A 71 -8.86 22.24 0.14
CA ALA A 71 -9.83 23.11 -0.53
C ALA A 71 -9.94 22.85 -2.04
N ASP A 72 -8.86 22.43 -2.69
CA ASP A 72 -8.79 22.23 -4.14
C ASP A 72 -9.61 21.01 -4.61
N PHE A 73 -9.81 20.03 -3.73
CA PHE A 73 -10.63 18.84 -3.99
C PHE A 73 -12.14 19.14 -3.98
N GLY A 74 -12.53 20.34 -3.53
CA GLY A 74 -13.92 20.78 -3.49
C GLY A 74 -14.79 19.96 -2.51
N ILE A 75 -14.18 19.28 -1.55
CA ILE A 75 -14.86 18.49 -0.50
C ILE A 75 -15.22 19.43 0.65
N ARG A 76 -16.52 19.62 0.92
CA ARG A 76 -16.99 20.64 1.88
C ARG A 76 -17.53 20.06 3.19
N THR A 77 -17.90 18.78 3.21
CA THR A 77 -18.48 18.11 4.37
C THR A 77 -17.99 16.66 4.44
N TYR A 78 -18.05 16.06 5.63
CA TYR A 78 -17.75 14.63 5.79
C TYR A 78 -18.70 13.74 4.97
N HIS A 79 -19.98 14.10 4.90
CA HIS A 79 -20.92 13.41 4.02
C HIS A 79 -20.46 13.43 2.55
N ASP A 80 -20.04 14.59 2.03
CA ASP A 80 -19.53 14.70 0.66
C ASP A 80 -18.26 13.86 0.46
N MET A 81 -17.33 13.89 1.42
CA MET A 81 -16.11 13.07 1.41
C MET A 81 -16.43 11.57 1.29
N PHE A 82 -17.23 11.03 2.22
CA PHE A 82 -17.57 9.60 2.22
C PHE A 82 -18.42 9.21 1.02
N GLN A 83 -19.32 10.08 0.56
CA GLN A 83 -20.12 9.81 -0.63
C GLN A 83 -19.25 9.72 -1.88
N ARG A 84 -18.28 10.62 -2.05
CA ARG A 84 -17.33 10.62 -3.17
C ARG A 84 -16.45 9.37 -3.16
N MET A 85 -15.93 8.99 -1.99
CA MET A 85 -15.18 7.73 -1.83
C MET A 85 -16.05 6.52 -2.22
N GLU A 86 -17.30 6.45 -1.75
CA GLU A 86 -18.21 5.35 -2.07
C GLU A 86 -18.59 5.32 -3.56
N ASP A 87 -18.70 6.48 -4.22
CA ASP A 87 -19.02 6.56 -5.65
C ASP A 87 -17.97 5.86 -6.52
N THR A 88 -16.71 5.86 -6.11
CA THR A 88 -15.63 5.13 -6.81
C THR A 88 -15.79 3.60 -6.74
N PHE A 89 -16.70 3.08 -5.91
CA PHE A 89 -17.03 1.65 -5.83
C PHE A 89 -18.35 1.31 -6.54
N LYS A 90 -19.07 2.31 -7.08
CA LYS A 90 -20.38 2.12 -7.72
C LYS A 90 -20.24 1.69 -9.17
N PHE A 91 -19.97 0.41 -9.40
CA PHE A 91 -20.09 -0.22 -10.72
C PHE A 91 -20.58 -1.66 -10.55
N CYS A 92 -21.13 -2.25 -11.61
CA CYS A 92 -21.59 -3.64 -11.51
C CYS A 92 -20.41 -4.62 -11.39
N ALA A 93 -20.39 -5.41 -10.31
CA ALA A 93 -19.34 -6.38 -10.06
C ALA A 93 -19.23 -7.48 -11.15
N GLU A 94 -20.32 -7.74 -11.88
CA GLU A 94 -20.37 -8.71 -12.97
C GLU A 94 -20.04 -8.05 -14.33
N CYS A 95 -20.92 -7.19 -14.84
CA CYS A 95 -20.78 -6.63 -16.19
C CYS A 95 -19.85 -5.40 -16.28
N LYS A 96 -19.25 -4.97 -15.17
CA LYS A 96 -18.28 -3.88 -15.06
C LYS A 96 -18.77 -2.50 -15.52
N LYS A 97 -20.08 -2.34 -15.75
CA LYS A 97 -20.67 -1.06 -16.15
C LYS A 97 -20.74 -0.08 -14.97
N LEU A 98 -20.29 1.14 -15.24
CA LEU A 98 -20.49 2.34 -14.43
C LEU A 98 -21.94 2.84 -14.51
N PRO A 99 -22.41 3.70 -13.58
CA PRO A 99 -23.79 4.19 -13.56
C PRO A 99 -24.20 4.87 -14.86
N GLU A 100 -23.32 5.66 -15.47
CA GLU A 100 -23.57 6.40 -16.71
C GLU A 100 -23.72 5.48 -17.93
N ALA A 101 -23.23 4.23 -17.85
CA ALA A 101 -23.33 3.23 -18.91
C ALA A 101 -24.55 2.31 -18.76
N LEU A 102 -25.39 2.54 -17.74
CA LEU A 102 -26.64 1.81 -17.51
C LEU A 102 -27.83 2.54 -18.12
N VAL A 103 -28.87 1.77 -18.49
CA VAL A 103 -30.14 2.34 -18.97
C VAL A 103 -30.81 3.19 -17.90
N ASP A 104 -30.78 2.73 -16.64
CA ASP A 104 -31.14 3.51 -15.46
C ASP A 104 -29.94 3.55 -14.50
N PRO A 105 -29.27 4.70 -14.30
CA PRO A 105 -28.17 4.84 -13.35
C PRO A 105 -28.54 4.46 -11.91
N ARG A 106 -29.83 4.53 -11.54
CA ARG A 106 -30.33 4.17 -10.20
C ARG A 106 -30.51 2.66 -10.02
N ALA A 107 -30.29 1.87 -11.08
CA ALA A 107 -30.43 0.42 -11.03
C ALA A 107 -29.35 -0.28 -10.20
N LEU A 108 -28.20 0.36 -9.94
CA LEU A 108 -27.15 -0.24 -9.12
C LEU A 108 -27.60 -0.43 -7.68
N ARG A 109 -27.61 -1.68 -7.22
CA ARG A 109 -27.96 -2.07 -5.87
C ARG A 109 -26.81 -2.77 -5.19
N ARG A 110 -26.57 -2.41 -3.93
CA ARG A 110 -25.58 -3.08 -3.08
C ARG A 110 -26.03 -4.50 -2.74
N CYS A 111 -25.07 -5.40 -2.64
CA CYS A 111 -25.30 -6.65 -1.93
C CYS A 111 -25.67 -6.35 -0.47
N LYS A 112 -26.87 -6.75 -0.06
CA LYS A 112 -27.40 -6.46 1.29
C LYS A 112 -26.52 -7.04 2.43
N ARG A 113 -25.77 -8.11 2.15
CA ARG A 113 -24.95 -8.81 3.15
C ARG A 113 -23.59 -8.14 3.38
N CYS A 114 -22.85 -7.84 2.32
CA CYS A 114 -21.51 -7.26 2.47
C CYS A 114 -21.48 -5.74 2.41
N GLN A 115 -22.49 -5.09 1.82
CA GLN A 115 -22.53 -3.63 1.61
C GLN A 115 -21.32 -3.06 0.85
N ASN A 116 -20.59 -3.92 0.12
CA ASN A 116 -19.34 -3.56 -0.55
C ASN A 116 -19.42 -3.57 -2.07
N VAL A 117 -20.18 -4.50 -2.65
CA VAL A 117 -20.27 -4.67 -4.12
C VAL A 117 -21.65 -4.30 -4.64
N TYR A 118 -21.71 -3.85 -5.89
CA TYR A 118 -22.92 -3.38 -6.55
C TYR A 118 -23.29 -4.25 -7.76
N TYR A 119 -24.58 -4.35 -8.06
CA TYR A 119 -25.10 -5.04 -9.23
C TYR A 119 -26.19 -4.19 -9.90
N CYS A 120 -26.21 -4.16 -11.24
CA CYS A 120 -27.24 -3.43 -11.99
C CYS A 120 -28.59 -4.17 -12.03
N GLY A 121 -28.66 -5.40 -11.53
CA GLY A 121 -29.87 -6.22 -11.51
C GLY A 121 -29.64 -7.61 -10.92
N GLN A 122 -30.73 -8.35 -10.71
CA GLN A 122 -30.67 -9.70 -10.15
C GLN A 122 -29.93 -10.70 -11.06
N GLU A 123 -29.98 -10.53 -12.37
CA GLU A 123 -29.30 -11.40 -13.33
C GLU A 123 -27.79 -11.37 -13.13
N CYS A 124 -27.19 -10.16 -13.14
CA CYS A 124 -25.77 -9.97 -12.84
C CYS A 124 -25.39 -10.47 -11.44
N GLN A 125 -26.26 -10.29 -10.44
CA GLN A 125 -26.01 -10.82 -9.10
C GLN A 125 -25.99 -12.35 -9.08
N ARG A 126 -26.93 -13.02 -9.77
CA ARG A 126 -27.00 -14.48 -9.86
C ARG A 126 -25.81 -15.05 -10.64
N ALA A 127 -25.41 -14.41 -11.73
CA ALA A 127 -24.23 -14.78 -12.51
C ALA A 127 -22.95 -14.74 -11.66
N ASN A 128 -22.75 -13.66 -10.90
CA ASN A 128 -21.57 -13.50 -10.04
C ASN A 128 -21.60 -14.37 -8.77
N TRP A 129 -22.76 -14.93 -8.40
CA TRP A 129 -22.99 -15.50 -7.07
C TRP A 129 -22.04 -16.63 -6.70
N SER A 130 -21.66 -17.47 -7.67
CA SER A 130 -20.74 -18.61 -7.44
C SER A 130 -19.37 -18.15 -6.90
N VAL A 131 -18.90 -16.99 -7.35
CA VAL A 131 -17.68 -16.33 -6.89
C VAL A 131 -17.96 -15.51 -5.64
N HIS A 132 -18.94 -14.61 -5.70
CA HIS A 132 -19.24 -13.67 -4.63
C HIS A 132 -19.55 -14.33 -3.30
N LYS A 133 -20.28 -15.46 -3.28
CA LYS A 133 -20.68 -16.13 -2.03
C LYS A 133 -19.47 -16.50 -1.15
N ARG A 134 -18.32 -16.82 -1.76
CA ARG A 134 -17.06 -17.16 -1.06
C ARG A 134 -16.37 -15.93 -0.47
N LEU A 135 -16.55 -14.78 -1.10
CA LEU A 135 -15.90 -13.52 -0.70
C LEU A 135 -16.81 -12.63 0.14
N CYS A 136 -18.12 -12.80 0.09
CA CYS A 136 -19.12 -11.90 0.68
C CYS A 136 -18.87 -11.58 2.16
N LYS A 137 -18.45 -12.56 2.97
CA LYS A 137 -18.13 -12.32 4.39
C LYS A 137 -16.87 -11.45 4.53
N LYS A 138 -15.80 -11.79 3.81
CA LYS A 138 -14.54 -11.02 3.82
C LYS A 138 -14.73 -9.59 3.28
N LEU A 139 -15.55 -9.44 2.24
CA LEU A 139 -15.93 -8.15 1.68
C LEU A 139 -16.74 -7.29 2.65
N LYS A 140 -17.51 -7.88 3.57
CA LYS A 140 -18.16 -7.14 4.66
C LYS A 140 -17.10 -6.51 5.57
N LEU A 141 -16.08 -7.29 5.96
CA LEU A 141 -14.98 -6.81 6.80
C LEU A 141 -14.22 -5.68 6.10
N ALA A 142 -13.78 -5.89 4.85
CA ALA A 142 -13.08 -4.88 4.07
C ALA A 142 -13.90 -3.58 3.89
N ALA A 143 -15.22 -3.67 3.75
CA ALA A 143 -16.08 -2.48 3.66
C ALA A 143 -16.13 -1.67 4.96
N ILE A 144 -16.05 -2.33 6.12
CA ILE A 144 -15.99 -1.69 7.43
C ILE A 144 -14.59 -1.12 7.64
N ASP A 145 -13.56 -1.92 7.41
CA ASP A 145 -12.16 -1.57 7.64
C ASP A 145 -11.73 -0.36 6.80
N ARG A 146 -12.14 -0.27 5.53
CA ARG A 146 -11.89 0.90 4.67
C ARG A 146 -12.45 2.20 5.23
N LEU A 147 -13.57 2.14 5.97
CA LEU A 147 -14.10 3.32 6.64
C LEU A 147 -13.33 3.59 7.93
N VAL A 148 -13.14 2.57 8.77
CA VAL A 148 -12.44 2.71 10.07
C VAL A 148 -10.99 3.16 9.91
N GLU A 149 -10.34 2.85 8.79
CA GLU A 149 -9.02 3.36 8.40
C GLU A 149 -8.95 4.88 8.37
N TRP A 150 -10.07 5.59 8.16
CA TRP A 150 -10.11 7.04 8.29
C TRP A 150 -9.64 7.53 9.67
N LEU A 151 -9.83 6.71 10.72
CA LEU A 151 -9.38 7.02 12.07
C LEU A 151 -7.85 7.01 12.24
N VAL A 152 -7.11 6.47 11.27
CA VAL A 152 -5.65 6.59 11.23
C VAL A 152 -5.24 8.03 10.98
N PHE A 153 -5.91 8.69 10.03
CA PHE A 153 -5.68 10.08 9.66
C PHE A 153 -6.13 11.06 10.75
N THR A 154 -7.14 10.71 11.54
CA THR A 154 -7.57 11.55 12.68
C THR A 154 -6.69 11.35 13.92
N GLY A 155 -5.79 10.36 13.90
CA GLY A 155 -4.87 10.05 15.00
C GLY A 155 -5.50 9.24 16.15
N ASP A 156 -6.72 8.71 15.97
CA ASP A 156 -7.35 7.83 16.96
C ASP A 156 -6.85 6.37 16.83
N ILE A 157 -6.39 5.99 15.63
CA ILE A 157 -5.74 4.70 15.36
C ILE A 157 -4.30 4.94 14.85
N PRO A 158 -3.30 4.16 15.30
CA PRO A 158 -3.39 3.21 16.40
C PRO A 158 -3.58 3.93 17.75
N PHE A 159 -4.18 3.24 18.71
CA PHE A 159 -4.11 3.69 20.10
C PHE A 159 -2.66 3.60 20.59
N HIS A 160 -2.32 4.36 21.63
CA HIS A 160 -0.97 4.36 22.19
C HIS A 160 -0.57 2.99 22.77
N SER A 161 0.53 2.42 22.28
CA SER A 161 1.19 1.22 22.80
C SER A 161 2.33 1.60 23.76
N GLY A 162 2.52 0.77 24.80
CA GLY A 162 3.63 0.90 25.74
C GLY A 162 4.88 0.17 25.26
N LYS A 163 5.94 0.18 26.06
CA LYS A 163 7.11 -0.68 25.83
C LYS A 163 6.67 -2.15 25.81
N TRP A 164 7.29 -2.95 24.95
CA TRP A 164 6.97 -4.37 24.88
C TRP A 164 7.37 -5.05 26.19
N THR A 165 6.46 -5.86 26.74
CA THR A 165 6.69 -6.63 27.97
C THR A 165 7.43 -7.94 27.71
N ARG A 166 7.56 -8.34 26.44
CA ARG A 166 8.26 -9.53 25.97
C ARG A 166 9.17 -9.15 24.82
N SER A 167 10.26 -9.87 24.64
CA SER A 167 11.16 -9.66 23.50
C SER A 167 10.48 -10.02 22.20
N MET A 168 10.93 -9.42 21.09
CA MET A 168 10.34 -9.69 19.79
C MET A 168 10.44 -11.16 19.35
N ALA A 169 11.48 -11.88 19.76
CA ALA A 169 11.62 -13.31 19.49
C ALA A 169 10.53 -14.17 20.16
N GLU A 170 9.96 -13.70 21.28
CA GLU A 170 8.93 -14.40 22.03
C GLU A 170 7.53 -14.18 21.45
N VAL A 171 7.26 -13.04 20.82
CA VAL A 171 5.93 -12.65 20.31
C VAL A 171 5.66 -13.33 18.97
N LYS A 172 4.73 -14.30 18.94
CA LYS A 172 4.49 -15.14 17.74
C LYS A 172 3.44 -14.62 16.75
N GLY A 173 2.80 -13.50 17.06
CA GLY A 173 1.85 -12.86 16.15
C GLY A 173 0.93 -11.85 16.84
N TRP A 174 -0.12 -11.43 16.15
CA TRP A 174 -1.01 -10.36 16.61
C TRP A 174 -1.74 -10.65 17.91
N ASP A 175 -2.20 -11.88 18.14
CA ASP A 175 -2.91 -12.23 19.38
C ASP A 175 -2.02 -11.97 20.60
N GLU A 176 -0.75 -12.39 20.52
CA GLU A 176 0.24 -12.12 21.57
C GLU A 176 0.60 -10.63 21.67
N TRP A 177 0.72 -9.92 20.54
CA TRP A 177 0.96 -8.48 20.55
C TRP A 177 -0.18 -7.71 21.24
N PHE A 178 -1.43 -8.07 20.97
CA PHE A 178 -2.59 -7.48 21.64
C PHE A 178 -2.61 -7.84 23.13
N LEU A 179 -2.31 -9.09 23.51
CA LEU A 179 -2.25 -9.49 24.93
C LEU A 179 -1.19 -8.72 25.73
N MET A 180 -0.14 -8.21 25.09
CA MET A 180 0.86 -7.36 25.76
C MET A 180 0.38 -5.93 26.02
N GLN A 181 -0.72 -5.49 25.41
CA GLN A 181 -1.19 -4.11 25.55
C GLN A 181 -1.90 -3.94 26.89
N GLU A 182 -1.32 -3.12 27.76
CA GLU A 182 -1.97 -2.67 29.00
C GLU A 182 -3.30 -1.97 28.68
N ASP A 183 -4.33 -2.23 29.49
CA ASP A 183 -5.68 -1.64 29.39
C ASP A 183 -6.28 -1.68 27.97
N LEU A 184 -6.04 -2.77 27.23
CA LEU A 184 -6.46 -2.90 25.84
C LEU A 184 -7.96 -2.64 25.66
N ASP A 185 -8.83 -3.18 26.52
CA ASP A 185 -10.27 -3.00 26.40
C ASP A 185 -10.69 -1.54 26.59
N ALA A 186 -10.04 -0.81 27.52
CA ALA A 186 -10.28 0.62 27.71
C ALA A 186 -9.81 1.44 26.49
N LYS A 187 -8.64 1.09 25.92
CA LYS A 187 -8.12 1.72 24.70
C LYS A 187 -9.05 1.49 23.50
N LEU A 188 -9.52 0.26 23.29
CA LEU A 188 -10.48 -0.07 22.23
C LEU A 188 -11.82 0.65 22.45
N GLY A 189 -12.30 0.71 23.70
CA GLY A 189 -13.50 1.45 24.09
C GLY A 189 -13.36 2.96 23.85
N ALA A 190 -12.19 3.54 24.09
CA ALA A 190 -11.92 4.95 23.81
C ALA A 190 -11.99 5.26 22.31
N VAL A 191 -11.40 4.42 21.45
CA VAL A 191 -11.51 4.57 19.99
C VAL A 191 -12.96 4.39 19.52
N LEU A 192 -13.69 3.41 20.09
CA LEU A 192 -15.09 3.15 19.73
C LEU A 192 -16.03 4.31 20.08
N SER A 193 -15.72 5.04 21.16
CA SER A 193 -16.50 6.19 21.65
C SER A 193 -15.94 7.55 21.18
N CYS A 194 -14.91 7.55 20.33
CA CYS A 194 -14.29 8.78 19.90
C CYS A 194 -15.21 9.60 18.99
N ARG A 195 -15.00 10.92 18.97
CA ARG A 195 -15.78 11.86 18.16
C ARG A 195 -15.82 11.47 16.68
N TYR A 196 -14.69 11.01 16.13
CA TYR A 196 -14.58 10.70 14.70
C TYR A 196 -15.28 9.39 14.34
N MET A 197 -15.37 8.41 15.24
CA MET A 197 -16.18 7.20 15.05
C MET A 197 -17.67 7.57 14.87
N HIS A 198 -18.17 8.50 15.68
CA HIS A 198 -19.54 9.00 15.55
C HIS A 198 -19.75 9.78 14.24
N ILE A 199 -18.81 10.67 13.87
CA ILE A 199 -18.87 11.42 12.61
C ILE A 199 -18.88 10.48 11.41
N LEU A 200 -18.01 9.49 11.39
CA LEU A 200 -17.89 8.53 10.30
C LEU A 200 -19.24 7.85 10.03
N TRP A 201 -19.86 7.24 11.03
CA TRP A 201 -21.09 6.48 10.82
C TRP A 201 -22.33 7.36 10.62
N ALA A 202 -22.30 8.62 11.07
CA ALA A 202 -23.33 9.60 10.72
C ALA A 202 -23.26 10.04 9.25
N ASN A 203 -22.10 9.90 8.58
CA ASN A 203 -21.85 10.44 7.25
C ASN A 203 -21.56 9.38 6.17
N ALA A 204 -21.26 8.13 6.53
CA ALA A 204 -20.85 7.07 5.60
C ALA A 204 -21.96 6.55 4.66
N GLY A 205 -23.23 6.93 4.89
CA GLY A 205 -24.36 6.45 4.08
C GLY A 205 -24.58 4.93 4.16
N LYS A 206 -24.16 4.33 5.28
CA LYS A 206 -24.28 2.89 5.61
C LYS A 206 -24.75 2.74 7.06
N PRO A 207 -25.50 1.67 7.40
CA PRO A 207 -25.81 1.36 8.79
C PRO A 207 -24.52 1.17 9.59
N ARG A 208 -24.47 1.73 10.80
CA ARG A 208 -23.38 1.49 11.74
C ARG A 208 -23.36 0.01 12.12
N PRO A 209 -22.21 -0.69 12.03
CA PRO A 209 -22.07 -2.05 12.53
C PRO A 209 -22.24 -2.12 14.06
N GLU A 210 -22.44 -3.34 14.56
CA GLU A 210 -22.42 -3.59 16.00
C GLU A 210 -21.03 -3.33 16.59
N ASP A 211 -20.98 -3.01 17.88
CA ASP A 211 -19.74 -2.65 18.58
C ASP A 211 -18.67 -3.75 18.48
N GLU A 212 -19.06 -5.02 18.55
CA GLU A 212 -18.16 -6.16 18.38
C GLU A 212 -17.48 -6.15 16.99
N GLU A 213 -18.23 -5.83 15.93
CA GLU A 213 -17.68 -5.77 14.57
C GLU A 213 -16.72 -4.59 14.41
N LEU A 214 -17.01 -3.46 15.07
CA LEU A 214 -16.17 -2.27 15.09
C LEU A 214 -14.88 -2.49 15.89
N VAL A 215 -14.95 -3.12 17.06
CA VAL A 215 -13.77 -3.49 17.84
C VAL A 215 -12.87 -4.44 17.06
N ALA A 216 -13.45 -5.43 16.37
CA ALA A 216 -12.69 -6.31 15.49
C ALA A 216 -12.06 -5.54 14.31
N SER A 217 -12.73 -4.52 13.78
CA SER A 217 -12.19 -3.65 12.73
C SER A 217 -11.03 -2.79 13.23
N ILE A 218 -11.15 -2.19 14.42
CA ILE A 218 -10.08 -1.43 15.06
C ILE A 218 -8.82 -2.30 15.18
N ARG A 219 -8.96 -3.55 15.65
CA ARG A 219 -7.83 -4.49 15.72
C ARG A 219 -7.19 -4.76 14.35
N ARG A 220 -8.00 -4.95 13.30
CA ARG A 220 -7.51 -5.17 11.93
C ARG A 220 -6.76 -3.95 11.40
N VAL A 221 -7.31 -2.75 11.54
CA VAL A 221 -6.66 -1.51 11.09
C VAL A 221 -5.39 -1.22 11.90
N THR A 222 -5.41 -1.43 13.23
CA THR A 222 -4.20 -1.33 14.06
C THR A 222 -3.10 -2.29 13.60
N SER A 223 -3.46 -3.53 13.23
CA SER A 223 -2.49 -4.50 12.72
C SER A 223 -1.89 -4.09 11.38
N ASP A 224 -2.71 -3.47 10.51
CA ASP A 224 -2.25 -2.98 9.21
C ASP A 224 -1.28 -1.80 9.35
N PHE A 225 -1.56 -0.92 10.31
CA PHE A 225 -0.66 0.19 10.63
C PHE A 225 0.69 -0.32 11.18
N HIS A 226 0.66 -1.22 12.17
CA HIS A 226 1.88 -1.68 12.85
C HIS A 226 2.66 -2.78 12.10
N THR A 227 2.09 -3.42 11.08
CA THR A 227 2.75 -4.53 10.37
C THR A 227 4.10 -4.12 9.78
N ARG A 228 4.24 -2.89 9.28
CA ARG A 228 5.50 -2.37 8.71
C ARG A 228 6.63 -2.26 9.75
N PRO A 229 6.52 -1.45 10.83
CA PRO A 229 7.59 -1.34 11.82
C PRO A 229 7.87 -2.68 12.52
N ILE A 230 6.86 -3.50 12.80
CA ILE A 230 7.07 -4.81 13.43
C ILE A 230 7.82 -5.76 12.50
N THR A 231 7.56 -5.71 11.19
CA THR A 231 8.29 -6.52 10.19
C THR A 231 9.77 -6.13 10.10
N ILE A 232 10.11 -4.85 10.26
CA ILE A 232 11.51 -4.41 10.39
C ILE A 232 12.15 -5.06 11.60
N GLY A 233 11.49 -5.00 12.76
CA GLY A 233 12.02 -5.65 13.97
C GLY A 233 12.18 -7.16 13.81
N PHE A 234 11.21 -7.82 13.17
CA PHE A 234 11.28 -9.25 12.85
C PHE A 234 12.52 -9.58 12.00
N ALA A 235 12.84 -8.74 11.01
CA ALA A 235 14.03 -8.87 10.20
C ALA A 235 15.32 -8.65 10.99
N LEU A 236 15.38 -7.62 11.85
CA LEU A 236 16.53 -7.38 12.73
C LEU A 236 16.84 -8.61 13.58
N CYS A 237 15.81 -9.21 14.21
CA CYS A 237 15.96 -10.45 14.96
C CYS A 237 16.39 -11.62 14.07
N GLY A 238 15.80 -11.76 12.88
CA GLY A 238 16.12 -12.84 11.93
C GLY A 238 17.57 -12.84 11.45
N PHE A 239 18.17 -11.66 11.32
CA PHE A 239 19.59 -11.49 10.94
C PHE A 239 20.54 -11.33 12.13
N GLY A 240 20.04 -11.38 13.38
CA GLY A 240 20.86 -11.20 14.57
C GLY A 240 21.42 -9.77 14.74
N ILE A 241 20.79 -8.77 14.13
CA ILE A 241 21.15 -7.37 14.28
C ILE A 241 20.58 -6.88 15.61
N ALA A 242 21.44 -6.39 16.50
CA ALA A 242 21.07 -6.00 17.85
C ALA A 242 21.09 -4.47 18.03
N PRO A 243 19.94 -3.77 17.94
CA PRO A 243 19.88 -2.32 18.11
C PRO A 243 20.42 -1.82 19.45
N SER A 244 20.51 -2.68 20.47
CA SER A 244 21.08 -2.34 21.78
C SER A 244 22.61 -2.22 21.81
N GLN A 245 23.30 -2.70 20.76
CA GLN A 245 24.76 -2.73 20.73
C GLN A 245 25.36 -1.56 19.94
N ALA A 246 24.68 -1.12 18.88
CA ALA A 246 25.11 -0.02 18.02
C ALA A 246 23.90 0.65 17.36
N PRO A 247 24.03 1.91 16.91
CA PRO A 247 23.01 2.53 16.08
C PRO A 247 22.76 1.69 14.81
N VAL A 248 21.50 1.59 14.38
CA VAL A 248 21.08 0.76 13.26
C VAL A 248 20.39 1.62 12.19
N THR A 249 20.83 1.46 10.94
CA THR A 249 20.23 2.11 9.77
C THR A 249 19.48 1.09 8.93
N VAL A 250 18.17 1.31 8.74
CA VAL A 250 17.29 0.50 7.91
C VAL A 250 16.92 1.27 6.66
N HIS A 251 17.23 0.73 5.49
CA HIS A 251 16.79 1.27 4.20
C HIS A 251 15.50 0.59 3.77
N VAL A 252 14.39 1.33 3.68
CA VAL A 252 13.14 0.85 3.10
C VAL A 252 13.12 1.19 1.61
N VAL A 253 13.31 0.20 0.76
CA VAL A 253 13.48 0.35 -0.70
C VAL A 253 12.16 0.16 -1.43
N GLY A 254 11.93 0.98 -2.46
CA GLY A 254 10.65 1.01 -3.18
C GLY A 254 9.55 1.74 -2.41
N ALA A 255 9.91 2.60 -1.45
CA ALA A 255 8.94 3.41 -0.71
C ALA A 255 8.14 4.31 -1.66
N SER A 256 6.84 4.40 -1.41
CA SER A 256 5.87 5.10 -2.24
C SER A 256 5.07 6.13 -1.45
N HIS A 257 4.11 6.77 -2.11
CA HIS A 257 3.11 7.60 -1.44
C HIS A 257 2.35 6.82 -0.34
N THR A 258 2.24 5.49 -0.43
CA THR A 258 1.59 4.64 0.59
C THR A 258 2.32 4.62 1.94
N GLU A 259 3.63 4.86 1.94
CA GLU A 259 4.46 4.95 3.15
C GLU A 259 4.73 6.39 3.56
N THR A 260 4.72 7.33 2.60
CA THR A 260 5.28 8.67 2.77
C THR A 260 4.26 9.79 2.84
N LEU A 261 3.09 9.62 2.21
CA LEU A 261 2.04 10.64 2.23
C LEU A 261 1.44 10.74 3.63
N ASP A 262 1.52 11.93 4.22
CA ASP A 262 1.08 12.22 5.60
C ASP A 262 1.78 11.36 6.68
N ALA A 263 2.98 10.86 6.39
CA ALA A 263 3.80 10.15 7.36
C ALA A 263 4.04 11.03 8.59
N ARG A 264 3.90 10.44 9.77
CA ARG A 264 4.20 11.08 11.06
C ARG A 264 5.52 10.55 11.59
N ARG A 265 6.22 11.38 12.36
CA ARG A 265 7.49 10.99 13.00
C ARG A 265 7.35 9.78 13.93
N THR A 266 6.14 9.54 14.43
CA THR A 266 5.80 8.47 15.38
C THR A 266 5.32 7.19 14.71
N ASP A 267 5.19 7.14 13.38
CA ASP A 267 4.60 5.97 12.70
C ASP A 267 5.44 4.70 12.84
N TYR A 268 6.74 4.86 13.08
CA TYR A 268 7.67 3.75 13.33
C TYR A 268 8.05 3.57 14.81
N ASP A 269 7.43 4.31 15.75
CA ASP A 269 7.76 4.23 17.20
C ASP A 269 7.60 2.83 17.78
N GLU A 270 6.80 1.97 17.13
CA GLU A 270 6.65 0.57 17.55
C GLU A 270 7.98 -0.18 17.55
N LEU A 271 8.94 0.20 16.70
CA LEU A 271 10.31 -0.32 16.74
C LEU A 271 11.03 0.08 18.04
N ALA A 272 10.96 1.34 18.46
CA ALA A 272 11.57 1.77 19.72
C ALA A 272 10.88 1.12 20.93
N ARG A 273 9.58 0.81 20.84
CA ARG A 273 8.86 0.06 21.88
C ARG A 273 9.29 -1.41 21.96
N ALA A 274 9.58 -2.03 20.81
CA ALA A 274 10.11 -3.39 20.73
C ALA A 274 11.58 -3.48 21.17
N PHE A 275 12.37 -2.42 20.96
CA PHE A 275 13.78 -2.32 21.31
C PHE A 275 14.04 -1.08 22.20
N PRO A 276 13.62 -1.08 23.47
CA PRO A 276 13.68 0.11 24.32
C PRO A 276 15.10 0.61 24.62
N ASP A 277 16.10 -0.28 24.55
CA ASP A 277 17.51 0.05 24.81
C ASP A 277 18.31 0.35 23.53
N ASN A 278 17.63 0.60 22.41
CA ASN A 278 18.28 0.87 21.13
C ASN A 278 19.24 2.07 21.21
N GLN A 279 20.41 1.94 20.59
CA GLN A 279 21.44 2.98 20.51
C GLN A 279 21.19 4.01 19.40
N GLY A 280 19.98 4.03 18.85
CA GLY A 280 19.57 4.85 17.72
C GLY A 280 19.09 4.00 16.56
N LEU A 281 17.90 4.31 16.04
CA LEU A 281 17.34 3.66 14.86
C LEU A 281 17.04 4.72 13.82
N GLU A 282 17.52 4.54 12.60
CA GLU A 282 17.09 5.32 11.44
C GLU A 282 16.35 4.42 10.45
N VAL A 283 15.19 4.87 9.99
CA VAL A 283 14.46 4.27 8.88
C VAL A 283 14.48 5.26 7.72
N VAL A 284 15.19 4.92 6.65
CA VAL A 284 15.32 5.73 5.44
C VAL A 284 14.35 5.22 4.37
N LEU A 285 13.30 5.98 4.08
CA LEU A 285 12.31 5.66 3.05
C LEU A 285 12.84 6.08 1.66
N ILE A 286 13.16 5.10 0.80
CA ILE A 286 13.83 5.34 -0.49
C ILE A 286 12.97 4.81 -1.63
N GLY A 287 12.59 5.68 -2.56
CA GLY A 287 11.84 5.29 -3.75
C GLY A 287 11.46 6.45 -4.67
N PRO A 288 11.08 6.15 -5.93
CA PRO A 288 10.79 7.19 -6.93
C PRO A 288 9.55 8.03 -6.60
N GLU A 289 8.67 7.50 -5.75
CA GLU A 289 7.41 8.13 -5.34
C GLU A 289 7.43 8.68 -3.91
N VAL A 290 8.61 8.74 -3.28
CA VAL A 290 8.74 9.34 -1.95
C VAL A 290 8.27 10.80 -2.01
N VAL A 291 7.35 11.14 -1.11
CA VAL A 291 6.82 12.49 -0.93
C VAL A 291 7.57 13.16 0.21
N GLU A 292 8.13 14.34 -0.04
CA GLU A 292 8.74 15.14 1.01
C GLU A 292 7.67 15.72 1.94
N GLY A 293 7.97 15.78 3.23
CA GLY A 293 7.02 16.32 4.21
C GLY A 293 7.68 16.68 5.54
N PRO A 294 6.96 17.32 6.49
CA PRO A 294 7.54 17.78 7.76
C PRO A 294 8.16 16.66 8.63
N ALA A 295 7.70 15.43 8.44
CA ALA A 295 8.20 14.24 9.11
C ALA A 295 9.38 13.58 8.39
N ILE A 296 9.38 13.58 7.05
CA ILE A 296 10.38 12.92 6.21
C ILE A 296 11.45 13.95 5.84
N LYS A 297 12.60 13.84 6.48
CA LYS A 297 13.77 14.70 6.23
C LYS A 297 14.81 13.98 5.38
N ALA A 298 15.84 14.72 4.96
CA ALA A 298 17.01 14.12 4.35
C ALA A 298 17.66 13.07 5.29
N PRO A 299 18.30 12.02 4.73
CA PRO A 299 19.02 11.01 5.51
C PRO A 299 20.05 11.63 6.45
N LEU A 300 20.27 10.99 7.60
CA LEU A 300 21.22 11.48 8.58
C LEU A 300 22.67 11.26 8.11
N GLN A 301 23.53 12.23 8.45
CA GLN A 301 25.00 12.11 8.32
C GLN A 301 25.66 11.57 9.59
N SER A 302 24.92 11.54 10.70
CA SER A 302 25.37 11.06 12.00
C SER A 302 24.33 10.12 12.59
N PRO A 303 24.71 9.16 13.43
CA PRO A 303 23.76 8.22 14.03
C PRO A 303 22.55 8.88 14.69
N ALA A 304 21.40 8.22 14.60
CA ALA A 304 20.18 8.64 15.30
C ALA A 304 20.38 8.64 16.82
N GLY A 305 19.60 9.47 17.52
CA GLY A 305 19.64 9.53 18.99
C GLY A 305 19.09 8.26 19.64
N GLN A 306 19.67 7.90 20.79
CA GLN A 306 19.29 6.72 21.57
C GLN A 306 17.79 6.70 21.92
N GLY A 307 17.17 5.52 21.88
CA GLY A 307 15.79 5.30 22.33
C GLY A 307 14.71 5.83 21.39
N HIS A 308 15.08 6.36 20.22
CA HIS A 308 14.16 6.96 19.27
C HIS A 308 14.33 6.38 17.87
N VAL A 309 13.25 6.40 17.09
CA VAL A 309 13.31 6.13 15.65
C VAL A 309 13.34 7.45 14.90
N HIS A 310 14.37 7.63 14.09
CA HIS A 310 14.46 8.72 13.13
C HIS A 310 13.88 8.26 11.79
N LEU A 311 12.93 9.03 11.25
CA LEU A 311 12.40 8.79 9.92
C LEU A 311 13.02 9.80 8.95
N SER A 312 13.64 9.30 7.90
CA SER A 312 14.19 10.08 6.80
C SER A 312 13.70 9.51 5.47
N GLY A 313 13.98 10.21 4.38
CA GLY A 313 13.63 9.71 3.06
C GLY A 313 14.41 10.36 1.93
N TRP A 314 14.40 9.67 0.79
CA TRP A 314 15.09 10.11 -0.41
C TRP A 314 14.32 9.66 -1.66
N LYS A 315 14.13 10.62 -2.58
CA LYS A 315 13.34 10.39 -3.79
C LYS A 315 14.24 9.93 -4.95
N GLY A 316 14.03 8.69 -5.39
CA GLY A 316 14.66 8.10 -6.56
C GLY A 316 14.86 6.59 -6.44
N LEU A 317 15.56 6.01 -7.41
CA LEU A 317 15.87 4.58 -7.42
C LEU A 317 16.97 4.24 -6.41
N TYR A 318 16.88 3.07 -5.77
CA TYR A 318 17.81 2.70 -4.69
C TYR A 318 19.28 2.61 -5.12
N HIS A 319 19.56 2.06 -6.31
CA HIS A 319 20.94 2.01 -6.82
C HIS A 319 21.52 3.42 -7.06
N VAL A 320 20.70 4.40 -7.45
CA VAL A 320 21.14 5.81 -7.56
C VAL A 320 21.37 6.41 -6.17
N TYR A 321 20.50 6.12 -5.20
CA TYR A 321 20.72 6.51 -3.81
C TYR A 321 22.05 5.97 -3.28
N TRP A 322 22.34 4.70 -3.54
CA TRP A 322 23.58 4.06 -3.13
C TRP A 322 24.80 4.81 -3.67
N GLU A 323 24.88 5.00 -4.99
CA GLU A 323 25.99 5.69 -5.65
C GLU A 323 26.17 7.15 -5.17
N THR A 324 25.06 7.87 -4.98
CA THR A 324 25.12 9.32 -4.70
C THR A 324 25.19 9.68 -3.22
N MET A 325 24.70 8.80 -2.34
CA MET A 325 24.59 9.05 -0.91
C MET A 325 25.48 8.12 -0.09
N VAL A 326 25.44 6.81 -0.35
CA VAL A 326 26.16 5.82 0.46
C VAL A 326 27.63 5.76 0.07
N GLU A 327 27.96 5.64 -1.21
CA GLU A 327 29.36 5.58 -1.68
C GLU A 327 30.10 6.91 -1.51
N MET A 328 29.35 8.01 -1.50
CA MET A 328 29.88 9.36 -1.27
C MET A 328 29.93 9.73 0.21
N GLU A 329 29.65 8.79 1.13
CA GLU A 329 29.65 8.99 2.59
C GLU A 329 28.73 10.14 3.08
N ARG A 330 27.64 10.40 2.34
CA ARG A 330 26.62 11.40 2.68
C ARG A 330 25.43 10.80 3.44
N ALA A 331 25.35 9.47 3.47
CA ALA A 331 24.42 8.69 4.28
C ALA A 331 25.11 7.40 4.74
N ALA A 332 24.63 6.83 5.85
CA ALA A 332 25.15 5.57 6.36
C ALA A 332 24.88 4.40 5.40
N ARG A 333 25.77 3.39 5.44
CA ARG A 333 25.46 2.07 4.89
C ARG A 333 24.34 1.42 5.71
N PRO A 334 23.42 0.67 5.08
CA PRO A 334 22.36 0.00 5.82
C PRO A 334 22.92 -1.23 6.54
N ASP A 335 22.41 -1.45 7.75
CA ASP A 335 22.51 -2.74 8.44
C ASP A 335 21.46 -3.72 7.92
N LEU A 336 20.33 -3.19 7.45
CA LEU A 336 19.18 -3.94 6.93
C LEU A 336 18.50 -3.18 5.79
N VAL A 337 18.11 -3.90 4.75
CA VAL A 337 17.23 -3.41 3.69
C VAL A 337 15.88 -4.11 3.77
N ILE A 338 14.79 -3.35 3.70
CA ILE A 338 13.43 -3.89 3.64
C ILE A 338 12.75 -3.38 2.37
N GLY A 339 12.09 -4.26 1.63
CA GLY A 339 11.15 -3.87 0.58
C GLY A 339 9.76 -4.38 0.89
N PHE A 340 8.82 -3.48 1.13
CA PHE A 340 7.42 -3.85 1.31
C PHE A 340 6.79 -4.01 -0.07
N HIS A 341 6.33 -5.22 -0.40
CA HIS A 341 5.61 -5.51 -1.64
C HIS A 341 6.32 -4.98 -2.90
N PRO A 342 7.61 -5.29 -3.11
CA PRO A 342 8.44 -4.60 -4.10
C PRO A 342 7.97 -4.79 -5.55
N GLY A 343 7.12 -5.80 -5.82
CA GLY A 343 6.43 -5.93 -7.09
C GLY A 343 7.30 -6.33 -8.29
N PHE A 344 8.59 -6.63 -8.09
CA PHE A 344 9.52 -7.01 -9.16
C PHE A 344 9.11 -8.30 -9.91
N HIS A 345 8.25 -9.12 -9.32
CA HIS A 345 7.67 -10.31 -9.97
C HIS A 345 6.55 -9.99 -10.98
N ALA A 346 5.96 -8.79 -10.89
CA ALA A 346 4.79 -8.39 -11.67
C ALA A 346 5.12 -7.33 -12.74
N SER A 347 6.29 -6.69 -12.68
CA SER A 347 6.65 -5.63 -13.62
C SER A 347 7.32 -6.18 -14.88
N GLN A 348 6.94 -5.62 -16.03
CA GLN A 348 7.69 -5.81 -17.29
C GLN A 348 9.03 -5.05 -17.28
N GLY A 349 9.20 -4.11 -16.35
CA GLY A 349 10.39 -3.27 -16.17
C GLY A 349 11.38 -3.78 -15.11
N LEU A 350 11.49 -5.11 -14.90
CA LEU A 350 12.49 -5.69 -14.00
C LEU A 350 13.88 -5.13 -14.31
N THR A 351 14.26 -5.05 -15.59
CA THR A 351 15.55 -4.54 -16.05
C THR A 351 15.75 -3.04 -15.82
N GLU A 352 14.70 -2.24 -15.89
CA GLU A 352 14.79 -0.76 -15.86
C GLU A 352 14.78 -0.20 -14.43
N GLY A 353 14.43 -1.01 -13.42
CA GLY A 353 14.25 -0.50 -12.07
C GLY A 353 14.75 -1.39 -10.94
N TRP A 354 14.38 -2.67 -10.94
CA TRP A 354 14.68 -3.58 -9.82
C TRP A 354 15.96 -4.39 -10.02
N LEU A 355 16.31 -4.77 -11.26
CA LEU A 355 17.47 -5.61 -11.54
C LEU A 355 18.78 -4.99 -11.00
N PRO A 356 19.11 -3.70 -11.26
CA PRO A 356 20.34 -3.10 -10.71
C PRO A 356 20.33 -3.10 -9.18
N THR A 357 19.16 -2.84 -8.58
CA THR A 357 18.97 -2.86 -7.12
C THR A 357 19.19 -4.27 -6.55
N LEU A 358 18.61 -5.31 -7.16
CA LEU A 358 18.74 -6.69 -6.69
C LEU A 358 20.18 -7.20 -6.81
N LEU A 359 20.86 -6.90 -7.92
CA LEU A 359 22.28 -7.24 -8.11
C LEU A 359 23.17 -6.53 -7.08
N LEU A 360 22.94 -5.25 -6.82
CA LEU A 360 23.65 -4.50 -5.79
C LEU A 360 23.46 -5.12 -4.41
N LEU A 361 22.21 -5.40 -4.00
CA LEU A 361 21.92 -6.01 -2.70
C LEU A 361 22.62 -7.38 -2.54
N ARG A 362 22.62 -8.19 -3.60
CA ARG A 362 23.30 -9.48 -3.67
C ARG A 362 24.81 -9.32 -3.54
N ASP A 363 25.42 -8.48 -4.38
CA ASP A 363 26.87 -8.40 -4.54
C ASP A 363 27.55 -7.77 -3.31
N TYR A 364 26.88 -6.83 -2.64
CA TYR A 364 27.36 -6.25 -1.37
C TYR A 364 27.00 -7.09 -0.14
N GLY A 365 26.26 -8.21 -0.30
CA GLY A 365 25.93 -9.12 0.81
C GLY A 365 25.05 -8.50 1.89
N ILE A 366 24.19 -7.55 1.51
CA ILE A 366 23.35 -6.78 2.46
C ILE A 366 22.22 -7.67 2.98
N PRO A 367 21.96 -7.72 4.31
CA PRO A 367 20.77 -8.35 4.86
C PRO A 367 19.49 -7.72 4.31
N VAL A 368 18.62 -8.52 3.71
CA VAL A 368 17.39 -8.02 3.06
C VAL A 368 16.19 -8.85 3.49
N LEU A 369 15.06 -8.17 3.75
CA LEU A 369 13.75 -8.80 3.79
C LEU A 369 12.79 -8.15 2.78
N PHE A 370 12.15 -8.97 1.96
CA PHE A 370 11.03 -8.55 1.12
C PHE A 370 9.73 -9.19 1.58
N THR A 371 8.63 -8.43 1.53
CA THR A 371 7.28 -8.95 1.79
C THR A 371 6.43 -9.01 0.54
N MET A 372 5.41 -9.88 0.54
CA MET A 372 4.47 -10.05 -0.57
C MET A 372 3.02 -10.08 -0.07
N TYR A 373 2.06 -9.82 -0.96
CA TYR A 373 0.62 -9.86 -0.62
C TYR A 373 0.05 -11.27 -0.64
N SER A 374 0.74 -12.22 -1.27
CA SER A 374 0.29 -13.61 -1.37
C SER A 374 1.43 -14.61 -1.58
N GLU A 375 1.14 -15.88 -1.33
CA GLU A 375 2.03 -17.02 -1.63
C GLU A 375 2.35 -17.13 -3.13
N GLN A 376 1.43 -16.73 -4.00
CA GLN A 376 1.65 -16.73 -5.44
C GLN A 376 2.72 -15.70 -5.83
N GLU A 377 2.65 -14.49 -5.29
CA GLU A 377 3.66 -13.44 -5.50
C GLU A 377 5.02 -13.86 -4.94
N LEU A 378 5.05 -14.50 -3.77
CA LEU A 378 6.27 -15.08 -3.19
C LEU A 378 6.88 -16.12 -4.13
N THR A 379 6.08 -17.04 -4.66
CA THR A 379 6.55 -18.11 -5.56
C THR A 379 7.21 -17.54 -6.82
N TYR A 380 6.61 -16.52 -7.43
CA TYR A 380 7.22 -15.86 -8.59
C TYR A 380 8.47 -15.07 -8.23
N SER A 381 8.47 -14.41 -7.07
CA SER A 381 9.63 -13.65 -6.59
C SER A 381 10.83 -14.56 -6.31
N LEU A 382 10.61 -15.74 -5.71
CA LEU A 382 11.66 -16.72 -5.43
C LEU A 382 12.34 -17.21 -6.73
N ARG A 383 11.58 -17.47 -7.79
CA ARG A 383 12.15 -17.87 -9.09
C ARG A 383 13.11 -16.83 -9.65
N ILE A 384 12.73 -15.56 -9.58
CA ILE A 384 13.60 -14.46 -10.04
C ILE A 384 14.87 -14.39 -9.19
N LEU A 385 14.75 -14.51 -7.86
CA LEU A 385 15.90 -14.47 -6.96
C LEU A 385 16.84 -15.66 -7.18
N GLU A 386 16.30 -16.86 -7.45
CA GLU A 386 17.08 -18.04 -7.82
C GLU A 386 17.82 -17.84 -9.15
N GLU A 387 17.17 -17.29 -10.18
CA GLU A 387 17.79 -16.96 -11.47
C GLU A 387 18.91 -15.91 -11.33
N LEU A 388 18.79 -15.02 -10.35
CA LEU A 388 19.81 -14.03 -10.00
C LEU A 388 20.88 -14.58 -9.03
N GLU A 389 20.87 -15.89 -8.74
CA GLU A 389 21.82 -16.56 -7.84
C GLU A 389 21.88 -15.91 -6.45
N VAL A 390 20.76 -15.37 -5.97
CA VAL A 390 20.65 -14.78 -4.64
C VAL A 390 20.47 -15.87 -3.60
N ARG A 391 21.25 -15.82 -2.52
CA ARG A 391 21.13 -16.76 -1.41
C ARG A 391 19.90 -16.43 -0.57
N ILE A 392 18.92 -17.33 -0.57
CA ILE A 392 17.75 -17.28 0.30
C ILE A 392 18.11 -17.81 1.69
N VAL A 393 17.91 -16.97 2.71
CA VAL A 393 18.14 -17.31 4.12
C VAL A 393 16.92 -18.00 4.73
N SER A 394 15.73 -17.44 4.48
CA SER A 394 14.46 -18.03 4.90
C SER A 394 13.30 -17.44 4.11
N SER A 395 12.16 -18.11 4.07
CA SER A 395 10.93 -17.57 3.49
C SER A 395 9.71 -18.26 4.09
N GLY A 396 8.55 -17.61 4.05
CA GLY A 396 7.31 -18.23 4.48
C GLY A 396 6.22 -17.22 4.82
N TRP A 397 5.26 -17.66 5.64
CA TRP A 397 4.20 -16.82 6.16
C TRP A 397 4.74 -15.84 7.20
N SER A 398 4.36 -14.57 7.10
CA SER A 398 4.74 -13.58 8.10
C SER A 398 3.89 -13.75 9.36
N PRO A 399 4.51 -13.85 10.56
CA PRO A 399 3.76 -13.89 11.82
C PRO A 399 2.98 -12.59 12.09
N PHE A 400 3.38 -11.49 11.44
CA PHE A 400 2.77 -10.16 11.59
C PHE A 400 2.14 -9.67 10.29
N ALA A 401 1.69 -10.59 9.42
CA ALA A 401 0.80 -10.25 8.31
C ALA A 401 -0.42 -9.47 8.82
N SER A 402 -0.78 -8.39 8.14
CA SER A 402 -1.95 -7.57 8.51
C SER A 402 -3.21 -8.43 8.61
N LEU A 403 -4.03 -8.20 9.64
CA LEU A 403 -5.34 -8.83 9.76
C LEU A 403 -6.40 -8.14 8.89
N LYS A 404 -6.11 -6.91 8.40
CA LYS A 404 -6.96 -6.17 7.46
C LYS A 404 -6.86 -6.82 6.09
N LEU A 405 -8.03 -6.99 5.45
CA LEU A 405 -8.11 -7.58 4.12
C LEU A 405 -8.31 -6.50 3.07
N GLU A 406 -7.39 -6.44 2.12
CA GLU A 406 -7.44 -5.52 0.99
C GLU A 406 -8.19 -6.12 -0.19
N GLN A 407 -9.07 -5.30 -0.75
CA GLN A 407 -9.81 -5.62 -1.96
C GLN A 407 -9.21 -4.85 -3.13
N VAL A 408 -8.92 -5.54 -4.24
CA VAL A 408 -8.66 -4.85 -5.50
C VAL A 408 -9.94 -4.16 -5.95
N GLN A 409 -9.98 -2.83 -5.82
CA GLN A 409 -11.17 -2.01 -6.03
C GLN A 409 -11.87 -2.31 -7.35
N SER A 410 -11.14 -2.31 -8.47
CA SER A 410 -11.68 -2.54 -9.82
C SER A 410 -12.08 -4.01 -10.09
N ASN A 411 -11.65 -4.96 -9.25
CA ASN A 411 -12.00 -6.36 -9.40
C ASN A 411 -12.48 -6.98 -8.07
N PRO A 412 -13.73 -6.72 -7.67
CA PRO A 412 -14.28 -7.23 -6.42
C PRO A 412 -14.47 -8.75 -6.37
N SER A 413 -14.24 -9.45 -7.49
CA SER A 413 -14.27 -10.92 -7.59
C SER A 413 -12.90 -11.57 -7.37
N LYS A 414 -11.82 -10.77 -7.31
CA LYS A 414 -10.48 -11.25 -6.96
C LYS A 414 -10.43 -11.58 -5.46
N GLN A 415 -9.61 -12.56 -5.11
CA GLN A 415 -9.34 -12.90 -3.72
C GLN A 415 -8.72 -11.68 -3.00
N LEU A 416 -9.19 -11.42 -1.78
CA LEU A 416 -8.64 -10.38 -0.92
C LEU A 416 -7.28 -10.82 -0.39
N VAL A 417 -6.37 -9.86 -0.24
CA VAL A 417 -4.99 -10.07 0.21
C VAL A 417 -4.77 -9.36 1.55
N SER A 418 -3.67 -9.66 2.22
CA SER A 418 -3.24 -8.92 3.40
C SER A 418 -1.84 -8.35 3.18
N SER A 419 -1.61 -7.14 3.72
CA SER A 419 -0.29 -6.54 3.76
C SER A 419 0.68 -7.46 4.52
N ASN A 420 1.90 -7.57 4.02
CA ASN A 420 2.96 -8.43 4.53
C ASN A 420 2.54 -9.89 4.78
N SER A 421 1.74 -10.49 3.90
CA SER A 421 1.22 -11.86 4.07
C SER A 421 2.35 -12.89 4.18
N SER A 422 3.35 -12.76 3.34
CA SER A 422 4.52 -13.64 3.29
C SER A 422 5.79 -12.82 3.15
N TYR A 423 6.94 -13.46 3.40
CA TYR A 423 8.25 -12.83 3.34
C TYR A 423 9.31 -13.75 2.72
N VAL A 424 10.40 -13.14 2.29
CA VAL A 424 11.67 -13.78 1.95
C VAL A 424 12.82 -12.97 2.54
N MET A 425 13.70 -13.63 3.27
CA MET A 425 14.98 -13.10 3.74
C MET A 425 16.09 -13.61 2.83
N LEU A 426 17.00 -12.72 2.45
CA LEU A 426 18.11 -13.02 1.55
C LEU A 426 19.37 -12.27 1.96
N GLN A 427 20.52 -12.84 1.63
CA GLN A 427 21.82 -12.22 1.92
C GLN A 427 22.92 -12.84 1.05
N GLY A 428 23.52 -12.04 0.17
CA GLY A 428 24.64 -12.47 -0.66
C GLY A 428 24.24 -13.34 -1.86
N ALA A 429 25.26 -13.77 -2.61
CA ALA A 429 25.12 -14.76 -3.68
C ALA A 429 25.18 -16.20 -3.14
N ILE A 430 24.68 -17.15 -3.91
CA ILE A 430 24.93 -18.58 -3.67
C ILE A 430 26.43 -18.82 -3.83
N GLU A 431 27.09 -19.35 -2.80
CA GLU A 431 28.51 -19.71 -2.89
C GLU A 431 28.70 -20.77 -3.98
N ALA A 432 29.61 -20.52 -4.93
CA ALA A 432 30.06 -21.57 -5.83
C ALA A 432 30.70 -22.67 -4.99
N VAL A 433 30.21 -23.91 -5.11
CA VAL A 433 30.90 -25.07 -4.55
C VAL A 433 32.34 -25.03 -5.07
N PRO A 434 33.37 -24.98 -4.21
CA PRO A 434 34.73 -25.05 -4.71
C PRO A 434 34.87 -26.35 -5.47
N GLU A 435 35.23 -26.28 -6.75
CA GLU A 435 35.70 -27.48 -7.46
C GLU A 435 36.87 -28.02 -6.65
N LEU A 436 36.66 -29.19 -6.03
CA LEU A 436 37.70 -29.95 -5.34
C LEU A 436 38.75 -30.34 -6.39
N GLY A 437 39.75 -29.49 -6.56
CA GLY A 437 40.98 -29.75 -7.31
C GLY A 437 41.99 -30.53 -6.49
#